data_AF-A0A1W0WJZ8-F1
#
_entry.id   AF-A0A1W0WJZ8-F1
#
_cell.length_a   1.000
_cell.length_b   1.000
_cell.length_c   1.000
_cell.angle_alpha   90.00
_cell.angle_beta   90.00
_cell.angle_gamma   90.00
#
_symmetry.space_group_name_H-M   'P 1'
#
loop_
_entity.id
_entity.type
_entity.pdbx_description
1 polymer ?
#
loop_
_entity_poly.entity_id
_entity_poly.type
_entity_poly.pdbx_seq_one_letter_code
_entity_poly.pdbx_strand_id
1 'polypeptide(L)'
;MDIDRANFLIFTLLGIILECCNAIPGPIDLGQALSDRSQYPQIKGYFRIEANIIQMLNPRGTTRMYLPCDVIPGRCDPKISVAIDYETPNNDFGKDSVPYSRYVQVFDGSGLANVDINKIVSKDVCNHDTRKVNVRVRAVDKDWIRNDEIDHYSCFILTTDPPAEDEKSARWSEEKTCVGHNGSHKIIWKYRWFFIPESDCKEIAGSSGIIRRNIPFFGK
;
A
#
# COMPACT_ATOMS: atom_id res chain seq x y z
N MET A 1 52.33 -17.67 15.92
CA MET A 1 50.99 -17.31 16.43
C MET A 1 50.02 -17.46 15.27
N ASP A 2 49.67 -18.70 14.99
CA ASP A 2 48.72 -19.07 13.95
C ASP A 2 47.32 -18.97 14.52
N ILE A 3 46.70 -17.81 14.34
CA ILE A 3 45.28 -17.64 14.62
C ILE A 3 44.52 -18.35 13.50
N ASP A 4 43.87 -19.45 13.90
CA ASP A 4 43.11 -20.40 13.11
C ASP A 4 42.28 -19.80 11.97
N ARG A 5 42.66 -20.16 10.74
CA ARG A 5 41.84 -19.98 9.52
C ARG A 5 40.43 -20.61 9.64
N ALA A 6 40.24 -21.55 10.56
CA ALA A 6 38.95 -22.16 10.84
C ALA A 6 37.94 -21.20 11.51
N ASN A 7 38.41 -20.24 12.32
CA ASN A 7 37.51 -19.28 12.97
C ASN A 7 36.98 -18.21 12.00
N PHE A 8 37.77 -17.83 10.98
CA PHE A 8 37.33 -16.81 10.01
C PHE A 8 36.17 -17.30 9.15
N LEU A 9 36.15 -18.57 8.76
CA LEU A 9 35.08 -19.18 7.96
C LEU A 9 33.74 -19.25 8.71
N ILE A 10 33.75 -19.54 10.02
CA ILE A 10 32.54 -19.62 10.85
C ILE A 10 31.88 -18.24 11.01
N PHE A 11 32.68 -17.17 11.19
CA PHE A 11 32.14 -15.80 11.30
C PHE A 11 31.55 -15.30 9.97
N THR A 12 32.13 -15.64 8.82
CA THR A 12 31.51 -15.31 7.51
C THR A 12 30.22 -16.11 7.22
N LEU A 13 30.11 -17.36 7.66
CA LEU A 13 28.89 -18.16 7.45
C LEU A 13 27.71 -17.66 8.31
N LEU A 14 27.96 -17.18 9.53
CA LEU A 14 26.94 -16.58 10.40
C LEU A 14 26.43 -15.22 9.89
N GLY A 15 27.29 -14.44 9.21
CA GLY A 15 26.88 -13.16 8.60
C GLY A 15 25.89 -13.32 7.44
N ILE A 16 26.04 -14.38 6.63
CA ILE A 16 25.18 -14.62 5.46
C ILE A 16 23.78 -15.13 5.86
N ILE A 17 23.65 -15.79 7.01
CA ILE A 17 22.34 -16.29 7.49
C ILE A 17 21.47 -15.15 8.05
N LEU A 18 22.05 -14.03 8.50
CA LEU A 18 21.29 -12.92 9.08
C LEU A 18 20.64 -11.97 8.04
N GLU A 19 21.05 -11.99 6.78
CA GLU A 19 20.52 -11.08 5.75
C GLU A 19 19.26 -11.59 5.04
N CYS A 20 18.89 -12.86 5.26
CA CYS A 20 17.66 -13.45 4.72
C CYS A 20 16.57 -13.66 5.79
N CYS A 21 16.55 -12.84 6.85
CA CYS A 21 15.39 -12.74 7.74
C CYS A 21 14.23 -12.00 7.03
N ASN A 22 13.68 -12.61 5.98
CA ASN A 22 12.33 -12.31 5.54
C ASN A 22 11.41 -12.56 6.73
N ALA A 23 10.60 -11.56 7.09
CA ALA A 23 9.70 -11.64 8.23
C ALA A 23 8.85 -12.92 8.11
N ILE A 24 8.98 -13.83 9.07
CA ILE A 24 8.18 -15.06 9.10
C ILE A 24 6.75 -14.60 9.40
N PRO A 25 5.77 -14.86 8.51
CA PRO A 25 4.40 -14.44 8.73
C PRO A 25 3.87 -15.05 10.03
N GLY A 26 3.09 -14.27 10.78
CA GLY A 26 2.47 -14.75 12.01
C GLY A 26 1.47 -15.88 11.73
N PRO A 27 1.07 -16.64 12.75
CA PRO A 27 0.06 -17.70 12.59
C PRO A 27 -1.29 -17.17 12.09
N ILE A 28 -1.63 -15.91 12.41
CA ILE A 28 -2.85 -15.24 11.93
C ILE A 28 -2.77 -14.98 10.42
N ASP A 29 -1.65 -14.42 9.94
CA ASP A 29 -1.42 -14.15 8.51
C ASP A 29 -1.49 -15.44 7.69
N LEU A 30 -0.90 -16.51 8.22
CA LEU A 30 -0.94 -17.83 7.60
C LEU A 30 -2.38 -18.38 7.52
N GLY A 31 -3.16 -18.25 8.61
CA GLY A 31 -4.56 -18.66 8.63
C GLY A 31 -5.40 -17.89 7.60
N GLN A 32 -5.19 -16.58 7.49
CA GLN A 32 -5.85 -15.75 6.48
C GLN A 32 -5.43 -16.15 5.06
N ALA A 33 -4.14 -16.39 4.80
CA ALA A 33 -3.68 -16.83 3.49
C ALA A 33 -4.27 -18.20 3.08
N LEU A 34 -4.41 -19.12 4.03
CA LEU A 34 -5.08 -20.40 3.80
C LEU A 34 -6.57 -20.23 3.47
N SER A 35 -7.26 -19.32 4.17
CA SER A 35 -8.66 -18.98 3.87
C SER A 35 -8.80 -18.30 2.52
N ASP A 36 -7.90 -17.38 2.18
CA ASP A 36 -7.91 -16.69 0.90
C ASP A 36 -7.74 -17.68 -0.26
N ARG A 37 -6.92 -18.72 -0.06
CA ARG A 37 -6.67 -19.76 -1.08
C ARG A 37 -7.92 -20.56 -1.41
N SER A 38 -8.82 -20.79 -0.45
CA SER A 38 -10.07 -21.51 -0.70
C SER A 38 -11.14 -20.62 -1.34
N GLN A 39 -11.07 -19.30 -1.13
CA GLN A 39 -12.12 -18.37 -1.55
C GLN A 39 -11.81 -17.64 -2.86
N TYR A 40 -10.55 -17.27 -3.11
CA TYR A 40 -10.18 -16.35 -4.19
C TYR A 40 -9.31 -17.04 -5.24
N PRO A 41 -9.66 -16.99 -6.54
CA PRO A 41 -8.85 -17.61 -7.59
C PRO A 41 -7.47 -16.95 -7.70
N GLN A 42 -6.48 -17.73 -8.15
CA GLN A 42 -5.13 -17.22 -8.39
C GLN A 42 -5.09 -16.55 -9.74
N ILE A 43 -4.62 -15.31 -9.77
CA ILE A 43 -4.31 -14.60 -11.00
C ILE A 43 -2.79 -14.59 -11.14
N LYS A 44 -2.29 -14.93 -12.32
CA LYS A 44 -0.87 -14.96 -12.64
C LYS A 44 -0.64 -14.25 -13.97
N GLY A 45 0.44 -13.48 -14.07
CA GLY A 45 0.88 -12.91 -15.34
C GLY A 45 1.47 -11.52 -15.19
N TYR A 46 1.29 -10.71 -16.24
CA TYR A 46 1.71 -9.33 -16.31
C TYR A 46 0.47 -8.44 -16.27
N PHE A 47 0.30 -7.67 -15.20
CA PHE A 47 -0.87 -6.80 -15.06
C PHE A 47 -0.53 -5.50 -14.36
N ARG A 48 -1.29 -4.45 -14.67
CA ARG A 48 -1.21 -3.14 -14.02
C ARG A 48 -2.41 -2.96 -13.11
N ILE A 49 -2.14 -2.49 -11.91
CA ILE A 49 -3.14 -2.11 -10.91
C ILE A 49 -3.10 -0.58 -10.81
N GLU A 50 -4.25 0.05 -10.95
CA GLU A 50 -4.42 1.48 -10.72
C GLU A 50 -5.42 1.71 -9.59
N ALA A 51 -5.02 2.47 -8.57
CA ALA A 51 -5.88 2.89 -7.48
C ALA A 51 -6.02 4.41 -7.49
N ASN A 52 -7.25 4.90 -7.59
CA ASN A 52 -7.58 6.31 -7.43
C ASN A 52 -7.98 6.57 -5.98
N ILE A 53 -7.14 7.28 -5.24
CA ILE A 53 -7.44 7.74 -3.89
C ILE A 53 -8.18 9.07 -4.02
N ILE A 54 -9.47 9.06 -3.72
CA ILE A 54 -10.39 10.17 -3.99
C ILE A 54 -10.37 11.15 -2.82
N GLN A 55 -10.65 10.65 -1.62
CA GLN A 55 -10.84 11.50 -0.45
C GLN A 55 -10.42 10.79 0.84
N MET A 56 -9.89 11.54 1.79
CA MET A 56 -9.77 11.11 3.19
C MET A 56 -10.78 11.88 4.05
N LEU A 57 -11.52 11.15 4.88
CA LEU A 57 -12.43 11.70 5.86
C LEU A 57 -11.88 11.47 7.25
N ASN A 58 -11.60 12.55 7.97
CA ASN A 58 -11.31 12.56 9.40
C ASN A 58 -12.15 13.69 10.04
N PRO A 59 -13.47 13.52 10.13
CA PRO A 59 -14.39 14.61 10.51
C PRO A 59 -14.18 15.13 11.93
N ARG A 60 -13.49 14.36 12.78
CA ARG A 60 -13.18 14.74 14.17
C ARG A 60 -11.83 15.43 14.31
N GLY A 61 -10.99 15.46 13.27
CA GLY A 61 -9.64 16.00 13.34
C GLY A 61 -8.78 15.27 14.38
N THR A 62 -8.91 13.94 14.48
CA THR A 62 -8.21 13.14 15.50
C THR A 62 -7.20 12.19 14.88
N THR A 63 -6.23 11.80 15.70
CA THR A 63 -5.27 10.72 15.44
C THR A 63 -5.90 9.35 15.69
N ARG A 64 -5.14 8.28 15.43
CA ARG A 64 -5.53 6.88 15.70
C ARG A 64 -5.88 6.63 17.16
N MET A 65 -5.32 7.42 18.07
CA MET A 65 -5.53 7.32 19.51
C MET A 65 -6.71 8.16 20.01
N TYR A 66 -7.54 8.70 19.11
CA TYR A 66 -8.66 9.61 19.42
C TYR A 66 -8.23 10.94 20.06
N LEU A 67 -6.95 11.27 20.04
CA LEU A 67 -6.48 12.59 20.43
C LEU A 67 -6.68 13.55 19.27
N PRO A 68 -7.01 14.83 19.51
CA PRO A 68 -6.93 15.86 18.48
C PRO A 68 -5.55 15.83 17.82
N CYS A 69 -5.49 16.06 16.51
CA CYS A 69 -4.25 16.27 15.76
C CYS A 69 -3.48 17.46 16.38
N ASP A 70 -4.01 18.67 16.21
CA ASP A 70 -3.54 19.86 16.93
C ASP A 70 -4.36 20.17 18.19
N VAL A 71 -3.71 20.67 19.25
CA VAL A 71 -4.39 21.03 20.51
C VAL A 71 -5.37 22.21 20.32
N ILE A 72 -5.02 23.20 19.48
CA ILE A 72 -5.87 24.36 19.13
C ILE A 72 -5.47 24.82 17.72
N PRO A 73 -6.35 24.81 16.70
CA PRO A 73 -7.81 24.66 16.71
C PRO A 73 -8.34 23.24 16.36
N GLY A 74 -7.60 22.16 16.62
CA GLY A 74 -8.08 20.79 16.34
C GLY A 74 -8.10 20.41 14.87
N ARG A 75 -7.24 21.05 14.06
CA ARG A 75 -7.04 20.68 12.66
C ARG A 75 -5.87 19.71 12.57
N CYS A 76 -5.71 19.07 11.41
CA CYS A 76 -4.56 18.23 11.11
C CYS A 76 -3.78 18.84 9.95
N ASP A 77 -2.51 18.50 9.86
CA ASP A 77 -1.60 18.72 8.75
C ASP A 77 -1.34 17.40 8.02
N PRO A 78 -2.34 16.88 7.27
CA PRO A 78 -2.29 15.51 6.78
C PRO A 78 -1.26 15.34 5.67
N LYS A 79 -0.40 14.34 5.86
CA LYS A 79 0.46 13.73 4.85
C LYS A 79 -0.02 12.32 4.56
N ILE A 80 -0.43 12.09 3.32
CA ILE A 80 -1.03 10.83 2.91
C ILE A 80 -0.14 10.16 1.89
N SER A 81 0.23 8.91 2.15
CA SER A 81 1.05 8.09 1.29
C SER A 81 0.41 6.73 1.02
N VAL A 82 0.70 6.15 -0.13
CA VAL A 82 0.00 4.96 -0.65
C VAL A 82 0.98 3.93 -1.17
N ALA A 83 0.63 2.67 -0.98
CA ALA A 83 1.33 1.50 -1.47
C ALA A 83 0.31 0.50 -2.04
N ILE A 84 0.66 -0.20 -3.11
CA ILE A 84 -0.08 -1.32 -3.71
C ILE A 84 0.74 -2.58 -3.42
N ASP A 85 0.21 -3.40 -2.52
CA ASP A 85 0.86 -4.60 -2.02
C ASP A 85 0.15 -5.86 -2.53
N TYR A 86 0.76 -6.56 -3.48
CA TYR A 86 0.27 -7.84 -3.99
C TYR A 86 1.01 -9.05 -3.39
N GLU A 87 2.12 -8.82 -2.68
CA GLU A 87 3.02 -9.87 -2.18
C GLU A 87 2.64 -10.32 -0.78
N THR A 88 2.36 -9.35 0.09
CA THR A 88 2.11 -9.57 1.52
C THR A 88 0.80 -8.91 1.96
N PRO A 89 -0.33 -9.07 1.24
CA PRO A 89 -1.54 -8.28 1.47
C PRO A 89 -2.13 -8.45 2.87
N ASN A 90 -1.85 -9.57 3.55
CA ASN A 90 -2.34 -9.90 4.90
C ASN A 90 -1.45 -9.38 6.02
N ASN A 91 -0.17 -9.15 5.74
CA ASN A 91 0.80 -8.80 6.78
C ASN A 91 0.53 -7.39 7.32
N ASP A 92 1.00 -7.16 8.55
CA ASP A 92 0.94 -5.87 9.21
C ASP A 92 1.64 -4.75 8.44
N PHE A 93 1.24 -3.51 8.69
CA PHE A 93 1.83 -2.33 8.03
C PHE A 93 3.30 -2.15 8.40
N GLY A 94 4.07 -1.58 7.47
CA GLY A 94 5.47 -1.24 7.70
C GLY A 94 6.40 -2.41 7.35
N LYS A 95 7.30 -2.77 8.25
CA LYS A 95 8.40 -3.69 7.94
C LYS A 95 7.91 -5.10 7.54
N ASP A 96 6.78 -5.54 8.09
CA ASP A 96 6.26 -6.89 7.86
C ASP A 96 5.54 -7.01 6.50
N SER A 97 5.29 -5.90 5.82
CA SER A 97 4.76 -5.84 4.46
C SER A 97 5.61 -4.91 3.59
N VAL A 98 5.10 -3.72 3.34
CA VAL A 98 5.75 -2.67 2.59
C VAL A 98 6.36 -1.65 3.56
N PRO A 99 7.68 -1.44 3.55
CA PRO A 99 8.31 -0.35 4.28
C PRO A 99 7.77 1.03 3.87
N TYR A 100 7.51 1.92 4.83
CA TYR A 100 6.94 3.25 4.56
C TYR A 100 7.79 4.12 3.62
N SER A 101 9.09 3.88 3.52
CA SER A 101 9.98 4.55 2.56
C SER A 101 9.64 4.25 1.09
N ARG A 102 8.88 3.19 0.83
CA ARG A 102 8.42 2.80 -0.52
C ARG A 102 7.01 3.32 -0.85
N TYR A 103 6.35 3.99 0.09
CA TYR A 103 5.03 4.57 -0.16
C TYR A 103 5.18 5.83 -0.99
N VAL A 104 4.25 6.02 -1.92
CA VAL A 104 4.17 7.20 -2.76
C VAL A 104 3.29 8.23 -2.07
N GLN A 105 3.82 9.43 -1.82
CA GLN A 105 3.03 10.53 -1.27
C GLN A 105 2.00 11.02 -2.30
N VAL A 106 0.72 10.99 -1.94
CA VAL A 106 -0.38 11.46 -2.80
C VAL A 106 -0.94 12.80 -2.34
N PHE A 107 -0.73 13.15 -1.06
CA PHE A 107 -1.20 14.41 -0.50
C PHE A 107 -0.25 14.92 0.59
N ASP A 108 -0.13 16.24 0.68
CA ASP A 108 0.52 16.96 1.78
C ASP A 108 -0.16 18.33 1.87
N GLY A 109 -0.76 18.63 3.03
CA GLY A 109 -1.49 19.87 3.28
C GLY A 109 -1.49 20.22 4.77
N SER A 110 -2.12 21.36 5.09
CA SER A 110 -2.16 21.90 6.45
C SER A 110 -3.53 22.42 6.81
N GLY A 111 -3.93 22.25 8.08
CA GLY A 111 -5.17 22.78 8.63
C GLY A 111 -6.44 22.13 8.08
N LEU A 112 -6.39 20.84 7.71
CA LEU A 112 -7.47 20.09 7.06
C LEU A 112 -7.86 18.83 7.83
N ALA A 113 -9.13 18.72 8.18
CA ALA A 113 -9.70 17.50 8.78
C ALA A 113 -10.14 16.49 7.68
N ASN A 114 -10.75 16.99 6.61
CA ASN A 114 -11.11 16.18 5.44
C ASN A 114 -10.31 16.69 4.24
N VAL A 115 -9.94 15.78 3.34
CA VAL A 115 -9.01 16.07 2.25
C VAL A 115 -9.50 15.47 0.94
N ASP A 116 -9.67 16.30 -0.07
CA ASP A 116 -9.85 15.88 -1.46
C ASP A 116 -8.49 15.64 -2.11
N ILE A 117 -8.22 14.40 -2.51
CA ILE A 117 -6.92 13.93 -2.98
C ILE A 117 -6.95 13.77 -4.51
N ASN A 118 -7.91 12.96 -5.00
CA ASN A 118 -8.10 12.56 -6.40
C ASN A 118 -6.79 12.29 -7.15
N LYS A 119 -5.97 11.38 -6.60
CA LYS A 119 -4.69 10.95 -7.20
C LYS A 119 -4.73 9.47 -7.54
N ILE A 120 -4.23 9.16 -8.73
CA ILE A 120 -4.04 7.79 -9.20
C ILE A 120 -2.60 7.36 -8.91
N VAL A 121 -2.47 6.24 -8.20
CA VAL A 121 -1.22 5.48 -8.07
C VAL A 121 -1.34 4.21 -8.88
N SER A 122 -0.28 3.84 -9.58
CA SER A 122 -0.21 2.58 -10.33
C SER A 122 0.87 1.65 -9.78
N LYS A 123 0.74 0.35 -10.04
CA LYS A 123 1.82 -0.62 -9.90
C LYS A 123 1.68 -1.70 -10.93
N ASP A 124 2.80 -2.05 -11.55
CA ASP A 124 2.89 -3.20 -12.44
C ASP A 124 3.31 -4.42 -11.64
N VAL A 125 2.69 -5.56 -11.96
CA VAL A 125 3.00 -6.87 -11.43
C VAL A 125 3.60 -7.68 -12.57
N CYS A 126 4.89 -8.01 -12.48
CA CYS A 126 5.64 -8.61 -13.59
C CYS A 126 5.91 -10.09 -13.32
N ASN A 127 5.12 -10.97 -13.94
CA ASN A 127 5.25 -12.43 -13.81
C ASN A 127 5.09 -12.98 -12.37
N HIS A 128 4.29 -12.30 -11.55
CA HIS A 128 3.91 -12.79 -10.24
C HIS A 128 2.48 -13.31 -10.25
N ASP A 129 2.13 -14.00 -9.18
CA ASP A 129 0.78 -14.40 -8.89
C ASP A 129 0.24 -13.73 -7.63
N THR A 130 -1.07 -13.52 -7.60
CA THR A 130 -1.75 -13.00 -6.43
C THR A 130 -3.19 -13.49 -6.36
N ARG A 131 -3.73 -13.53 -5.15
CA ARG A 131 -5.16 -13.79 -4.87
C ARG A 131 -5.86 -12.58 -4.29
N LYS A 132 -5.07 -11.61 -3.83
CA LYS A 132 -5.53 -10.44 -3.10
C LYS A 132 -4.47 -9.36 -3.17
N VAL A 133 -4.89 -8.13 -3.45
CA VAL A 133 -4.02 -6.97 -3.40
C VAL A 133 -4.52 -6.05 -2.30
N ASN A 134 -3.62 -5.53 -1.48
CA ASN A 134 -3.91 -4.52 -0.48
C ASN A 134 -3.39 -3.15 -0.97
N VAL A 135 -4.30 -2.23 -1.28
CA VAL A 135 -3.97 -0.82 -1.45
C VAL A 135 -3.86 -0.21 -0.05
N ARG A 136 -2.62 -0.14 0.44
CA ARG A 136 -2.27 0.38 1.76
C ARG A 136 -2.21 1.90 1.71
N VAL A 137 -3.04 2.57 2.50
CA VAL A 137 -2.98 4.02 2.68
C VAL A 137 -2.52 4.31 4.09
N ARG A 138 -1.57 5.23 4.21
CA ARG A 138 -1.05 5.74 5.47
C ARG A 138 -1.30 7.23 5.54
N ALA A 139 -2.00 7.68 6.58
CA ALA A 139 -2.19 9.08 6.88
C ALA A 139 -1.48 9.42 8.19
N VAL A 140 -0.68 10.49 8.16
CA VAL A 140 -0.08 11.06 9.37
C VAL A 140 -0.36 12.54 9.43
N ASP A 141 -0.45 13.03 10.65
CA ASP A 141 -0.39 14.43 10.99
C ASP A 141 1.07 14.87 11.03
N LYS A 142 1.39 16.00 10.42
CA LYS A 142 2.76 16.51 10.32
C LYS A 142 3.01 17.56 11.39
N ASP A 143 3.68 17.18 12.48
CA ASP A 143 4.21 18.17 13.42
C ASP A 143 5.69 18.48 13.17
N TRP A 144 6.12 19.61 13.71
CA TRP A 144 7.51 20.05 13.68
C TRP A 144 8.48 19.03 14.30
N ILE A 145 8.05 18.32 15.34
CA ILE A 145 8.92 17.43 16.14
C ILE A 145 8.72 15.96 15.76
N ARG A 146 7.48 15.51 15.60
CA ARG A 146 7.16 14.10 15.37
C ARG A 146 5.85 13.99 14.60
N ASN A 147 5.82 13.21 13.53
CA ASN A 147 4.55 12.93 12.86
C ASN A 147 3.69 12.00 13.73
N ASP A 148 2.44 12.40 13.96
CA ASP A 148 1.45 11.59 14.66
C ASP A 148 0.59 10.77 13.68
N GLU A 149 0.27 9.54 14.04
CA GLU A 149 -0.48 8.64 13.15
C GLU A 149 -1.96 9.02 13.15
N ILE A 150 -2.50 9.40 11.99
CA ILE A 150 -3.95 9.53 11.81
C ILE A 150 -4.55 8.14 11.73
N ASP A 151 -4.16 7.34 10.72
CA ASP A 151 -4.53 5.93 10.64
C ASP A 151 -3.76 5.19 9.53
N HIS A 152 -3.98 3.87 9.50
CA HIS A 152 -3.64 2.97 8.41
C HIS A 152 -4.91 2.35 7.83
N TYR A 153 -5.03 2.32 6.50
CA TYR A 153 -6.19 1.81 5.79
C TYR A 153 -5.78 0.68 4.85
N SER A 154 -6.39 -0.49 5.03
CA SER A 154 -6.23 -1.64 4.12
C SER A 154 -7.41 -1.69 3.14
N CYS A 155 -7.11 -1.44 1.86
CA CYS A 155 -8.11 -1.41 0.80
C CYS A 155 -7.92 -2.60 -0.14
N PHE A 156 -8.73 -3.64 0.05
CA PHE A 156 -8.53 -4.89 -0.68
C PHE A 156 -9.17 -4.89 -2.08
N ILE A 157 -8.38 -5.32 -3.06
CA ILE A 157 -8.82 -5.78 -4.37
C ILE A 157 -8.79 -7.31 -4.32
N LEU A 158 -9.93 -7.94 -4.60
CA LEU A 158 -10.11 -9.38 -4.56
C LEU A 158 -10.22 -9.92 -5.98
N THR A 159 -9.64 -11.09 -6.25
CA THR A 159 -9.64 -11.70 -7.59
C THR A 159 -10.98 -12.28 -8.02
N THR A 160 -12.05 -12.11 -7.24
CA THR A 160 -13.43 -12.38 -7.69
C THR A 160 -13.84 -11.46 -8.84
N ASP A 161 -13.20 -10.28 -8.94
CA ASP A 161 -13.29 -9.40 -10.10
C ASP A 161 -11.92 -9.41 -10.82
N PRO A 162 -11.69 -10.32 -11.78
CA PRO A 162 -10.38 -10.52 -12.39
C PRO A 162 -9.91 -9.27 -13.17
N PRO A 163 -8.61 -9.14 -13.46
CA PRO A 163 -8.14 -8.07 -14.34
C PRO A 163 -8.83 -8.11 -15.71
N ALA A 164 -9.13 -6.94 -16.26
CA ALA A 164 -9.62 -6.84 -17.63
C ALA A 164 -8.54 -7.28 -18.64
N GLU A 165 -8.95 -7.62 -19.86
CA GLU A 165 -8.05 -8.09 -20.92
C GLU A 165 -6.98 -7.05 -21.28
N ASP A 166 -7.30 -5.76 -21.20
CA ASP A 166 -6.42 -4.65 -21.52
C ASP A 166 -6.85 -3.33 -20.87
N GLU A 167 -6.05 -2.25 -21.04
CA GLU A 167 -6.35 -0.92 -20.48
C GLU A 167 -7.66 -0.32 -21.02
N LYS A 168 -8.08 -0.69 -22.24
CA LYS A 168 -9.25 -0.10 -22.92
C LYS A 168 -10.55 -0.69 -22.40
N SER A 169 -10.56 -1.99 -22.10
CA SER A 169 -11.67 -2.72 -21.52
C SER A 169 -11.77 -2.55 -20.00
N ALA A 170 -10.67 -2.12 -19.34
CA ALA A 170 -10.62 -1.87 -17.92
C ALA A 170 -11.54 -0.73 -17.46
N ARG A 171 -12.57 -1.07 -16.70
CA ARG A 171 -13.47 -0.11 -16.06
C ARG A 171 -13.00 0.18 -14.64
N TRP A 172 -13.18 1.42 -14.20
CA TRP A 172 -13.08 1.74 -12.78
C TRP A 172 -14.17 1.01 -12.01
N SER A 173 -13.83 0.46 -10.85
CA SER A 173 -14.77 -0.05 -9.88
C SER A 173 -15.71 1.07 -9.43
N GLU A 174 -16.84 0.68 -8.84
CA GLU A 174 -17.61 1.60 -8.00
C GLU A 174 -16.73 2.18 -6.88
N GLU A 175 -17.13 3.35 -6.39
CA GLU A 175 -16.47 3.95 -5.23
C GLU A 175 -16.64 3.06 -4.01
N LYS A 176 -15.51 2.80 -3.35
CA LYS A 176 -15.39 1.95 -2.18
C LYS A 176 -14.94 2.82 -1.01
N THR A 177 -15.33 2.40 0.17
CA THR A 177 -14.89 3.01 1.43
C THR A 177 -14.02 2.01 2.17
N CYS A 178 -12.79 2.39 2.46
CA CYS A 178 -11.97 1.72 3.46
C CYS A 178 -12.09 2.45 4.77
N VAL A 179 -12.20 1.67 5.84
CA VAL A 179 -12.39 2.17 7.18
C VAL A 179 -11.08 2.01 7.93
N GLY A 180 -10.67 3.06 8.63
CA GLY A 180 -9.50 3.02 9.52
C GLY A 180 -9.77 2.16 10.75
N HIS A 181 -8.80 2.08 11.66
CA HIS A 181 -8.87 1.27 12.87
C HIS A 181 -10.16 1.48 13.68
N ASN A 182 -10.66 2.71 13.71
CA ASN A 182 -11.70 3.17 14.61
C ASN A 182 -13.06 3.43 13.96
N GLY A 183 -13.29 3.05 12.70
CA GLY A 183 -14.60 3.27 12.07
C GLY A 183 -14.83 4.68 11.51
N SER A 184 -14.35 5.70 12.23
CA SER A 184 -14.64 7.11 11.96
C SER A 184 -13.79 7.70 10.83
N HIS A 185 -12.54 7.26 10.71
CA HIS A 185 -11.65 7.67 9.63
C HIS A 185 -11.90 6.81 8.40
N LYS A 186 -11.91 7.43 7.22
CA LYS A 186 -12.24 6.72 5.98
C LYS A 186 -11.37 7.18 4.82
N ILE A 187 -11.12 6.25 3.90
CA ILE A 187 -10.60 6.53 2.56
C ILE A 187 -11.69 6.16 1.56
N ILE A 188 -12.08 7.13 0.74
CA ILE A 188 -12.91 6.91 -0.45
C ILE A 188 -11.96 6.70 -1.63
N TRP A 189 -12.16 5.60 -2.35
CA TRP A 189 -11.26 5.19 -3.42
C TRP A 189 -12.00 4.34 -4.45
N LYS A 190 -11.35 4.13 -5.59
CA LYS A 190 -11.76 3.14 -6.60
C LYS A 190 -10.52 2.60 -7.28
N TYR A 191 -10.66 1.47 -7.96
CA TYR A 191 -9.54 0.86 -8.67
C TYR A 191 -9.93 0.37 -10.05
N ARG A 192 -8.93 0.09 -10.88
CA ARG A 192 -9.05 -0.77 -12.05
C ARG A 192 -7.76 -1.55 -12.20
N TRP A 193 -7.84 -2.72 -12.81
CA TRP A 193 -6.66 -3.50 -13.13
C TRP A 193 -6.87 -4.30 -14.41
N PHE A 194 -5.79 -4.53 -15.13
CA PHE A 194 -5.82 -5.12 -16.45
C PHE A 194 -4.49 -5.77 -16.80
N PHE A 195 -4.54 -6.76 -17.68
CA PHE A 195 -3.33 -7.37 -18.22
C PHE A 195 -2.57 -6.38 -19.11
N ILE A 196 -1.24 -6.47 -19.08
CA ILE A 196 -0.33 -5.67 -19.91
C ILE A 196 0.66 -6.61 -20.62
N PRO A 197 1.19 -6.23 -21.79
CA PRO A 197 2.29 -6.95 -22.41
C PRO A 197 3.51 -7.02 -21.48
N GLU A 198 4.25 -8.13 -21.54
CA GLU A 198 5.50 -8.30 -20.79
C GLU A 198 6.49 -7.16 -21.04
N SER A 199 6.59 -6.69 -22.30
CA SER A 199 7.44 -5.57 -22.71
C SER A 199 7.12 -4.24 -22.03
N ASP A 200 5.88 -4.09 -21.55
CA ASP A 200 5.38 -2.84 -20.98
C ASP A 200 5.45 -2.85 -19.45
N CYS A 201 5.79 -3.99 -18.86
CA CYS A 201 5.83 -4.19 -17.42
C CYS A 201 7.09 -3.56 -16.82
N LYS A 202 6.90 -2.63 -15.88
CA LYS A 202 7.99 -1.95 -15.18
C LYS A 202 7.95 -2.31 -13.71
N GLU A 203 8.68 -3.36 -13.34
CA GLU A 203 8.87 -3.72 -11.94
C GLU A 203 9.76 -2.68 -11.25
N ILE A 204 9.13 -1.69 -10.62
CA ILE A 204 9.84 -0.72 -9.80
C ILE A 204 10.01 -1.35 -8.43
N ALA A 205 11.26 -1.47 -7.98
CA ALA A 205 11.59 -1.92 -6.62
C ALA A 205 10.90 -1.00 -5.59
N GLY A 206 9.73 -1.40 -5.09
CA GLY A 206 8.83 -0.53 -4.33
C GLY A 206 7.37 -0.96 -4.44
N SER A 207 6.50 -0.37 -3.61
CA SER A 207 5.08 -0.73 -3.55
C SER A 207 4.17 0.13 -4.40
N SER A 208 4.63 1.22 -5.00
CA SER A 208 3.80 1.99 -5.95
C SER A 208 4.71 2.74 -6.91
N GLY A 209 4.39 2.64 -8.19
CA GLY A 209 5.15 3.17 -9.31
C GLY A 209 4.31 4.15 -10.11
N ILE A 210 4.78 5.40 -10.18
CA ILE A 210 4.25 6.48 -11.01
C ILE A 210 2.91 7.04 -10.50
N ILE A 211 2.96 8.28 -9.98
CA ILE A 211 1.76 9.11 -9.83
C ILE A 211 1.36 9.57 -11.23
N ARG A 212 0.30 8.99 -11.80
CA ARG A 212 -0.28 9.57 -13.01
C ARG A 212 -1.04 10.83 -12.57
N ARG A 213 -0.50 12.01 -12.85
CA ARG A 213 -1.33 13.22 -12.83
C ARG A 213 -2.43 12.95 -13.85
N ASN A 214 -3.70 13.11 -13.46
CA ASN A 214 -4.79 13.24 -14.41
C ASN A 214 -4.41 14.39 -15.34
N ILE A 215 -3.78 14.08 -16.48
CA ILE A 215 -3.73 14.99 -17.60
C ILE A 215 -5.16 14.91 -18.11
N PRO A 216 -6.00 15.95 -17.94
CA PRO A 216 -7.27 15.97 -18.63
C PRO A 216 -6.92 15.78 -20.10
N PHE A 217 -7.35 14.65 -20.68
CA PHE A 217 -7.34 14.47 -22.11
C PHE A 217 -8.28 15.55 -22.67
N PHE A 218 -7.75 16.73 -22.93
CA PHE A 218 -8.35 17.68 -23.85
C PHE A 218 -8.19 17.07 -25.24
N GLY A 219 -9.03 16.09 -25.54
CA GLY A 219 -9.32 15.68 -26.91
C GLY A 219 -9.97 16.86 -27.63
N LYS A 220 -9.46 17.14 -28.83
CA LYS A 220 -9.90 18.18 -29.75
C LYS A 220 -11.41 18.22 -29.97
#